data_AF-S7VCY5-F1
#
_entry.id   AF-S7VCY5-F1
#
_cell.length_a   1.000
_cell.length_b   1.000
_cell.length_c   1.000
_cell.angle_alpha   90.00
_cell.angle_beta   90.00
_cell.angle_gamma   90.00
#
_symmetry.space_group_name_H-M   'P 1'
#
loop_
_entity.id
_entity.type
_entity.pdbx_description
1 polymer ?
#
loop_
_entity_poly.entity_id
_entity_poly.type
_entity_poly.pdbx_seq_one_letter_code
_entity_poly.pdbx_strand_id
1 'polypeptide(L)'
;MEKVVESANDPILVTEAEAKDSLGPRIIFVNDAFLKQTGYSREEILGKSPRILQGPKSNRKELNRLKIAMKKLATLPNQNHKL
;
A
#
# COMPACT_ATOMS: atom_id res chain seq x y z
N MET A 1 -3.78 16.18 -10.12
CA MET A 1 -2.96 15.34 -9.23
C MET A 1 -2.49 14.05 -9.91
N GLU A 2 -3.30 13.43 -10.76
CA GLU A 2 -3.01 12.15 -11.44
C GLU A 2 -1.65 12.14 -12.18
N LYS A 3 -1.35 13.15 -13.00
CA LYS A 3 -0.14 13.18 -13.82
C LYS A 3 1.19 13.22 -13.05
N VAL A 4 1.21 13.75 -11.82
CA VAL A 4 2.44 13.89 -11.02
C VAL A 4 2.84 12.57 -10.37
N VAL A 5 1.83 11.77 -9.99
CA VAL A 5 2.05 10.45 -9.38
C VAL A 5 2.45 9.43 -10.45
N GLU A 6 1.92 9.56 -11.66
CA GLU A 6 2.29 8.73 -12.80
C GLU A 6 3.69 9.00 -13.35
N SER A 7 4.17 10.26 -13.28
CA SER A 7 5.48 10.64 -13.80
C SER A 7 6.64 10.42 -12.82
N ALA A 8 6.37 10.02 -11.58
CA ALA A 8 7.41 9.77 -10.59
C ALA A 8 8.22 8.52 -10.97
N ASN A 9 9.55 8.61 -10.86
CA ASN A 9 10.45 7.49 -11.12
C ASN A 9 10.44 6.44 -10.00
N ASP A 10 9.99 6.82 -8.80
CA ASP A 10 9.86 5.90 -7.67
C ASP A 10 8.54 5.11 -7.73
N PRO A 11 8.53 3.83 -7.31
CA PRO A 11 7.31 3.05 -7.19
C PRO A 11 6.33 3.69 -6.21
N ILE A 12 5.11 3.94 -6.69
CA ILE A 12 4.01 4.43 -5.85
C ILE A 12 2.88 3.41 -5.89
N LEU A 13 2.39 3.04 -4.71
CA LEU A 13 1.18 2.24 -4.52
C LEU A 13 0.27 2.94 -3.51
N VAL A 14 -1.04 2.85 -3.72
CA VAL A 14 -2.05 3.36 -2.78
C VAL A 14 -2.97 2.22 -2.41
N THR A 15 -3.33 2.14 -1.13
CA THR A 15 -4.28 1.15 -0.61
C THR A 15 -5.52 1.81 -0.04
N GLU A 16 -6.57 1.02 0.14
CA GLU A 16 -7.66 1.38 1.05
C GLU A 16 -7.10 1.74 2.44
N ALA A 17 -7.71 2.71 3.12
CA ALA A 17 -7.28 3.13 4.46
C ALA A 17 -7.60 2.05 5.51
N GLU A 18 -8.76 1.40 5.36
CA GLU A 18 -9.26 0.41 6.30
C GLU A 18 -9.23 -0.99 5.67
N ALA A 19 -8.72 -1.96 6.42
CA ALA A 19 -8.78 -3.35 6.02
C ALA A 19 -10.18 -3.90 6.32
N LYS A 20 -10.87 -4.37 5.27
CA LYS A 20 -12.19 -5.01 5.40
C LYS A 20 -12.12 -6.45 5.92
N ASP A 21 -10.92 -7.05 5.93
CA ASP A 21 -10.68 -8.43 6.33
C ASP A 21 -9.28 -8.64 6.94
N SER A 22 -8.96 -9.89 7.31
CA SER A 22 -7.69 -10.27 7.94
C SER A 22 -6.46 -10.19 7.02
N LEU A 23 -6.64 -10.04 5.71
CA LEU A 23 -5.56 -9.94 4.73
C LEU A 23 -4.93 -8.54 4.67
N GLY A 24 -5.59 -7.55 5.29
CA GLY A 24 -5.12 -6.17 5.32
C GLY A 24 -5.72 -5.29 4.22
N PRO A 25 -5.24 -4.05 4.07
CA PRO A 25 -5.78 -3.11 3.09
C PRO A 25 -5.47 -3.58 1.66
N ARG A 26 -6.37 -3.27 0.72
CA ARG A 26 -6.23 -3.67 -0.69
C ARG A 26 -5.63 -2.56 -1.52
N ILE A 27 -4.79 -2.92 -2.48
CA ILE A 27 -4.17 -1.98 -3.43
C ILE A 27 -5.25 -1.47 -4.38
N ILE A 28 -5.42 -0.14 -4.45
CA ILE A 28 -6.39 0.53 -5.32
C ILE A 28 -5.73 1.29 -6.47
N PHE A 29 -4.43 1.56 -6.37
CA PHE A 29 -3.67 2.24 -7.41
C PHE A 29 -2.19 1.86 -7.35
N VAL A 30 -1.57 1.82 -8.53
CA VAL A 30 -0.12 1.68 -8.75
C VAL A 30 0.28 2.53 -9.96
N ASN A 31 1.44 3.20 -9.86
CA ASN A 31 2.01 3.91 -11.00
C ASN A 31 2.80 2.96 -11.92
N ASP A 32 3.20 3.44 -13.09
CA ASP A 32 3.93 2.63 -14.06
C ASP A 32 5.36 2.29 -13.60
N ALA A 33 5.98 3.15 -12.79
CA ALA A 33 7.29 2.86 -12.18
C ALA A 33 7.23 1.60 -11.30
N PHE A 34 6.16 1.44 -10.53
CA PHE A 34 5.92 0.24 -9.73
C PHE A 34 5.87 -1.03 -10.59
N LEU A 35 5.09 -1.00 -11.68
CA LEU A 35 4.95 -2.16 -12.57
C LEU A 35 6.28 -2.52 -13.23
N LYS A 36 7.01 -1.51 -13.73
CA LYS A 36 8.32 -1.70 -14.37
C LYS A 36 9.37 -2.28 -13.42
N GLN A 37 9.41 -1.82 -12.17
CA GLN A 37 10.44 -2.26 -11.21
C GLN A 37 10.12 -3.60 -10.56
N THR A 38 8.84 -3.89 -10.32
CA THR A 38 8.43 -5.14 -9.67
C THR A 38 8.18 -6.28 -10.65
N GLY A 39 7.85 -5.96 -11.91
CA GLY A 39 7.51 -6.93 -12.95
C GLY A 39 6.06 -7.42 -12.91
N TYR A 40 5.24 -6.95 -11.96
CA TYR A 40 3.82 -7.29 -11.92
C TYR A 40 3.04 -6.57 -13.00
N SER A 41 2.00 -7.22 -13.51
CA SER A 41 0.96 -6.56 -14.28
C SER A 41 -0.02 -5.82 -13.37
N ARG A 42 -0.77 -4.87 -13.95
CA ARG A 42 -1.79 -4.12 -13.22
C ARG A 42 -2.92 -5.04 -12.73
N GLU A 43 -3.28 -6.04 -13.53
CA GLU A 43 -4.31 -7.04 -13.24
C GLU A 43 -3.90 -8.00 -12.12
N GLU A 44 -2.61 -8.31 -12.00
CA GLU A 44 -2.09 -9.16 -10.94
C GLU A 44 -2.07 -8.47 -9.57
N ILE A 45 -1.84 -7.15 -9.56
CA ILE A 45 -1.58 -6.39 -8.33
C ILE A 45 -2.81 -5.69 -7.75
N LEU A 46 -3.72 -5.17 -8.59
CA LEU A 46 -4.89 -4.45 -8.10
C LEU A 46 -5.81 -5.36 -7.27
N GLY A 47 -6.34 -4.84 -6.17
CA GLY A 47 -7.20 -5.57 -5.23
C GLY A 47 -6.47 -6.58 -4.33
N LYS A 48 -5.16 -6.81 -4.53
CA LYS A 48 -4.34 -7.66 -3.66
C LYS A 48 -3.89 -6.89 -2.41
N SER A 49 -3.44 -7.65 -1.41
CA SER A 49 -2.76 -7.10 -0.24
C SER A 49 -1.30 -6.79 -0.57
N PRO A 50 -0.73 -5.65 -0.11
CA PRO A 50 0.71 -5.34 -0.26
C PRO A 50 1.65 -6.39 0.34
N ARG A 51 1.11 -7.32 1.15
CA ARG A 51 1.85 -8.49 1.63
C ARG A 51 2.45 -9.35 0.52
N ILE A 52 1.92 -9.28 -0.71
CA ILE A 52 2.49 -9.97 -1.87
C ILE A 52 3.94 -9.55 -2.16
N LEU A 53 4.32 -8.31 -1.81
CA LEU A 53 5.68 -7.79 -1.96
C LEU A 53 6.65 -8.28 -0.87
N GLN A 54 6.14 -8.99 0.15
CA GLN A 54 6.92 -9.43 1.31
C GLN A 54 7.49 -10.83 1.08
N GLY A 55 8.63 -10.90 0.39
CA GLY A 55 9.33 -12.16 0.13
C GLY A 55 10.16 -12.69 1.31
N PRO A 56 10.84 -13.84 1.13
CA PRO A 56 11.70 -14.45 2.17
C PRO A 56 12.85 -13.54 2.63
N LYS A 57 13.30 -12.63 1.77
CA LYS A 57 14.36 -11.66 2.07
C LYS A 57 13.88 -10.42 2.83
N SER A 58 12.57 -10.26 3.03
CA SER A 58 12.03 -9.12 3.77
C SER A 58 12.37 -9.21 5.25
N ASN A 59 12.83 -8.10 5.84
CA ASN A 59 13.17 -8.05 7.25
C ASN A 59 11.90 -8.12 8.13
N ARG A 60 11.75 -9.22 8.87
CA ARG A 60 10.58 -9.46 9.73
C ARG A 60 10.42 -8.42 10.85
N LYS A 61 11.53 -7.89 11.38
CA LYS A 61 11.49 -6.86 12.42
C LYS A 61 10.88 -5.56 11.89
N GLU A 62 11.30 -5.13 10.70
CA GLU A 62 10.77 -3.92 10.07
C GLU A 62 9.32 -4.10 9.61
N LEU A 63 8.95 -5.27 9.08
CA LEU A 63 7.56 -5.57 8.77
C LEU A 63 6.64 -5.51 10.00
N ASN A 64 7.10 -6.01 11.15
CA ASN A 64 6.35 -5.91 12.40
C ASN A 64 6.22 -4.46 12.87
N ARG A 65 7.29 -3.65 12.76
CA ARG A 65 7.22 -2.21 13.07
C ARG A 65 6.19 -1.50 12.21
N LEU A 66 6.20 -1.73 10.90
CA LEU A 66 5.22 -1.17 9.97
C LEU A 66 3.79 -1.58 10.35
N LYS A 67 3.56 -2.87 10.64
CA LYS A 67 2.24 -3.38 11.04
C LYS A 67 1.70 -2.67 12.29
N ILE A 68 2.56 -2.47 13.30
CA ILE A 68 2.17 -1.78 14.54
C ILE A 68 1.85 -0.31 14.27
N ALA A 69 2.67 0.38 13.47
CA ALA A 69 2.45 1.78 13.11
C ALA A 69 1.11 1.98 12.37
N MET A 70 0.81 1.11 11.39
CA MET A 70 -0.45 1.13 10.65
C MET A 70 -1.66 0.89 11.56
N LYS A 71 -1.56 -0.07 12.50
CA LYS A 71 -2.65 -0.33 13.45
C LYS A 71 -2.89 0.88 14.36
N LYS A 72 -1.83 1.53 14.84
CA LYS A 72 -1.93 2.75 15.64
C LYS A 72 -2.64 3.87 14.87
N LEU A 73 -2.28 4.07 13.60
CA LEU A 73 -2.91 5.08 12.74
C LEU A 73 -4.41 4.81 12.56
N ALA A 74 -4.81 3.58 12.27
CA ALA A 74 -6.21 3.20 12.10
C ALA A 74 -7.07 3.36 13.37
N THR A 75 -6.43 3.33 14.56
CA THR A 75 -7.12 3.53 15.84
C THR A 75 -7.22 4.99 16.26
N LEU A 76 -6.58 5.92 15.55
CA LEU A 76 -6.75 7.34 15.82
C LEU A 76 -8.11 7.79 15.27
N PRO A 77 -8.93 8.53 16.05
CA PRO A 77 -10.18 9.05 15.55
C PRO A 77 -9.91 9.96 14.34
N ASN A 78 -10.55 9.66 13.21
CA ASN A 78 -10.53 10.50 12.02
C ASN A 78 -10.95 11.92 12.42
N GLN A 79 -10.00 12.87 12.45
CA GLN A 79 -10.29 14.27 12.77
C GLN A 79 -10.97 15.04 11.61
N ASN A 80 -11.45 14.33 10.59
CA ASN A 80 -12.12 14.91 9.43
C ASN A 80 -13.64 15.01 9.65
N HIS A 81 -14.04 15.78 10.68
CA HIS A 81 -15.40 16.30 10.81
C HIS A 81 -15.31 17.76 11.25
N LYS A 82 -15.06 18.66 10.29
CA LYS A 82 -15.48 20.07 10.31
C LYS A 82 -15.10 20.73 8.99
N LEU A 83 -16.05 20.72 8.06
CA LEU A 83 -16.34 21.86 7.18
C LEU A 83 -17.83 22.17 7.37
#